data_AF-A0A015JCQ3-F1
#
_entry.id   AF-A0A015JCQ3-F1
#
_cell.length_a   1.000
_cell.length_b   1.000
_cell.length_c   1.000
_cell.angle_alpha   90.00
_cell.angle_beta   90.00
_cell.angle_gamma   90.00
#
_symmetry.space_group_name_H-M   'P 1'
#
loop_
_entity.id
_entity.type
_entity.pdbx_description
1 polymer ?
#
loop_
_entity_poly.entity_id
_entity_poly.type
_entity_poly.pdbx_seq_one_letter_code
_entity_poly.pdbx_strand_id
1 'polypeptide(L)'
;MTVYFTVKDEYARQLLKNVWSIDIENYIYHLGPAHFKANDFDERKKHRGEFIGFGKEHTAAKALEITAPFNPKSAFKQSPDKIIVEFQNEADLFNACDKNYHFSDFNIKGYPLGYNWPQRDRAISKLKKLQFDKSNHTPDKSINRLTRNSGKP
;
A
#
# COMPACT_ATOMS: atom_id res chain seq x y z
N MET A 1 8.62 -0.84 30.45
CA MET A 1 7.24 -0.43 30.83
C MET A 1 6.34 -1.62 30.62
N THR A 2 5.56 -2.00 31.63
CA THR A 2 4.65 -3.14 31.55
C THR A 2 3.22 -2.60 31.54
N VAL A 3 2.46 -2.91 30.49
CA VAL A 3 1.06 -2.49 30.34
C VAL A 3 0.17 -3.67 30.74
N TYR A 4 -0.69 -3.46 31.74
CA TYR A 4 -1.71 -4.42 32.17
C TYR A 4 -3.09 -3.89 31.79
N PHE A 5 -3.92 -4.73 31.19
CA PHE A 5 -5.33 -4.42 30.92
C PHE A 5 -6.20 -5.60 31.37
N THR A 6 -7.35 -5.27 31.94
CA THR A 6 -8.31 -6.24 32.45
C THR A 6 -9.58 -6.15 31.60
N VAL A 7 -10.11 -7.29 31.18
CA VAL A 7 -11.38 -7.36 30.44
C VAL A 7 -12.54 -7.67 31.39
N LYS A 8 -13.70 -7.06 31.15
CA LYS A 8 -14.88 -7.19 32.02
C LYS A 8 -15.72 -8.43 31.72
N ASP A 9 -15.65 -8.95 30.50
CA ASP A 9 -16.48 -10.06 30.05
C ASP A 9 -15.78 -10.94 28.99
N GLU A 10 -16.40 -12.08 28.70
CA GLU A 10 -15.91 -13.07 27.74
C GLU A 10 -15.84 -12.52 26.31
N TYR A 11 -16.78 -11.65 25.94
CA TYR A 11 -16.81 -11.07 24.60
C TYR A 11 -15.60 -10.16 24.38
N ALA A 12 -15.28 -9.29 25.33
CA ALA A 12 -14.10 -8.45 25.31
C ALA A 12 -12.80 -9.29 25.28
N ARG A 13 -12.77 -10.42 26.01
CA ARG A 13 -11.65 -11.37 25.95
C ARG A 13 -11.46 -11.94 24.53
N GLN A 14 -12.54 -12.39 23.90
CA GLN A 14 -12.49 -12.93 22.53
C GLN A 14 -12.12 -11.85 21.51
N LEU A 15 -12.58 -10.61 21.72
CA LEU A 15 -12.19 -9.48 20.89
C LEU A 15 -10.68 -9.26 20.96
N LEU A 16 -10.11 -9.16 22.16
CA LEU A 16 -8.67 -8.94 22.36
C LEU A 16 -7.78 -10.06 21.81
N LYS A 17 -8.28 -11.30 21.77
CA LYS A 17 -7.55 -12.41 21.13
C LYS A 17 -7.21 -12.11 19.66
N ASN A 18 -8.06 -11.35 18.97
CA ASN A 18 -7.92 -11.00 17.56
C ASN A 18 -7.31 -9.61 17.32
N VAL A 19 -7.04 -8.85 18.40
CA VAL A 19 -6.37 -7.54 18.33
C VAL A 19 -4.86 -7.77 18.36
N TRP A 20 -4.15 -7.29 17.34
CA TRP A 20 -2.70 -7.44 17.27
C TRP A 20 -1.95 -6.24 17.80
N SER A 21 -2.59 -5.08 17.85
CA SER A 21 -2.00 -3.88 18.41
C SER A 21 -3.04 -2.92 18.95
N ILE A 22 -2.60 -2.04 19.84
CA ILE A 22 -3.39 -0.93 20.37
C ILE A 22 -2.59 0.36 20.24
N ASP A 23 -3.30 1.44 19.99
CA ASP A 23 -2.75 2.79 20.03
C ASP A 23 -2.94 3.38 21.44
N ILE A 24 -1.85 3.80 22.06
CA ILE A 24 -1.86 4.59 23.30
C ILE A 24 -1.00 5.82 23.05
N GLU A 25 -1.60 7.00 23.04
CA GLU A 25 -0.91 8.29 22.84
C GLU A 25 -0.04 8.36 21.57
N ASN A 26 -0.52 7.79 20.45
CA ASN A 26 0.17 7.64 19.16
C ASN A 26 1.30 6.60 19.14
N TYR A 27 1.42 5.78 20.19
CA TYR A 27 2.33 4.64 20.23
C TYR A 27 1.57 3.35 19.98
N ILE A 28 1.98 2.64 18.93
CA ILE A 28 1.43 1.32 18.61
C ILE A 28 2.14 0.25 19.43
N TYR A 29 1.40 -0.38 20.34
CA TYR A 29 1.86 -1.50 21.14
C TYR A 29 1.37 -2.80 20.55
N HIS A 30 2.30 -3.70 20.22
CA HIS A 30 1.95 -5.05 19.78
C HIS A 30 1.43 -5.88 20.95
N LEU A 31 0.26 -6.50 20.75
CA LEU A 31 -0.36 -7.42 21.67
C LEU A 31 -0.19 -8.85 21.19
N GLY A 32 0.07 -9.77 22.11
CA GLY A 32 0.12 -11.20 21.84
C GLY A 32 -0.52 -11.97 22.99
N PRO A 33 -1.33 -13.01 22.72
CA PRO A 33 -1.73 -13.93 23.77
C PRO A 33 -0.50 -14.51 24.47
N ALA A 34 -0.58 -14.70 25.79
CA ALA A 34 0.57 -15.14 26.60
C ALA A 34 1.18 -16.49 26.17
N HIS A 35 0.41 -17.34 25.47
CA HIS A 35 0.88 -18.63 24.95
C HIS A 35 1.56 -18.54 23.58
N PHE A 36 1.58 -17.37 22.93
CA PHE A 36 2.23 -17.20 21.65
C PHE A 36 3.75 -17.40 21.78
N LYS A 37 4.30 -18.20 20.88
CA LYS A 37 5.73 -18.40 20.66
C LYS A 37 6.20 -17.50 19.54
N ALA A 38 7.53 -17.43 19.34
CA ALA A 38 8.13 -16.63 18.26
C ALA A 38 7.52 -16.92 16.87
N ASN A 39 7.30 -18.20 16.55
CA ASN A 39 6.70 -18.62 15.28
C ASN A 39 5.26 -18.09 15.10
N ASP A 40 4.48 -17.99 16.17
CA ASP A 40 3.11 -17.44 16.09
C ASP A 40 3.14 -15.94 15.75
N PHE A 41 4.17 -15.23 16.20
CA PHE A 41 4.40 -13.86 15.75
C PHE A 41 4.89 -13.80 14.32
N ASP A 42 5.73 -14.74 13.86
CA ASP A 42 6.19 -14.80 12.47
C ASP A 42 5.03 -15.02 11.48
N GLU A 43 4.01 -15.79 11.87
CA GLU A 43 2.76 -15.91 11.11
C GLU A 43 2.09 -14.55 10.89
N ARG A 44 2.09 -13.67 11.90
CA ARG A 44 1.56 -12.29 11.78
C ARG A 44 2.38 -11.41 10.83
N LYS A 45 3.64 -11.79 10.57
CA LYS A 45 4.55 -11.04 9.69
C LYS A 45 4.39 -11.40 8.22
N LYS A 46 3.63 -12.45 7.88
CA LYS A 46 3.51 -12.95 6.52
C LYS A 46 2.91 -11.93 5.56
N HIS A 47 1.91 -11.18 6.01
CA HIS A 47 1.19 -10.24 5.17
C HIS A 47 1.48 -8.82 5.62
N ARG A 48 2.57 -8.26 5.07
CA ARG A 48 3.03 -6.92 5.37
C ARG A 48 3.16 -6.10 4.10
N GLY A 49 2.78 -4.84 4.19
CA GLY A 49 3.01 -3.84 3.14
C GLY A 49 3.94 -2.75 3.63
N GLU A 50 4.87 -2.32 2.79
CA GLU A 50 5.56 -1.04 2.98
C GLU A 50 4.73 0.08 2.36
N PHE A 51 4.45 1.11 3.13
CA PHE A 51 3.71 2.29 2.67
C PHE A 51 4.65 3.47 2.72
N ILE A 52 4.89 4.08 1.56
CA ILE A 52 5.81 5.20 1.36
C ILE A 52 5.04 6.48 1.04
N GLY A 53 5.66 7.63 1.32
CA GLY A 53 5.07 8.95 1.09
C GLY A 53 4.56 9.63 2.35
N PHE A 54 4.83 9.05 3.52
CA PHE A 54 4.62 9.72 4.80
C PHE A 54 5.67 10.81 5.01
N GLY A 55 5.29 11.86 5.73
CA GLY A 55 6.23 12.83 6.30
C GLY A 55 6.74 12.43 7.68
N LYS A 56 7.70 13.20 8.21
CA LYS A 56 8.41 12.86 9.46
C LYS A 56 7.47 12.86 10.68
N GLU A 57 6.50 13.77 10.66
CA GLU A 57 5.44 13.98 11.64
C GLU A 57 4.38 12.88 11.64
N HIS A 58 4.23 12.12 10.57
CA HIS A 58 3.21 11.08 10.47
C HIS A 58 3.58 9.85 11.31
N THR A 59 2.61 9.35 12.08
CA THR A 59 2.79 8.24 13.02
C THR A 59 2.30 6.91 12.45
N ALA A 60 2.65 5.80 13.10
CA ALA A 60 2.09 4.49 12.75
C ALA A 60 0.56 4.44 12.95
N ALA A 61 0.03 5.17 13.94
CA ALA A 61 -1.41 5.37 14.10
C ALA A 61 -2.06 6.00 12.86
N LYS A 62 -1.40 7.01 12.26
CA LYS A 62 -1.89 7.59 11.00
C LYS A 62 -1.94 6.57 9.87
N ALA A 63 -0.95 5.68 9.77
CA ALA A 63 -0.98 4.61 8.77
C ALA A 63 -2.16 3.64 9.00
N LEU A 64 -2.48 3.31 10.25
CA LEU A 64 -3.66 2.49 10.58
C LEU A 64 -4.97 3.21 10.21
N GLU A 65 -5.08 4.51 10.49
CA GLU A 65 -6.25 5.31 10.10
C GLU A 65 -6.47 5.28 8.59
N ILE A 66 -5.39 5.49 7.82
CA ILE A 66 -5.42 5.54 6.35
C ILE A 66 -5.78 4.18 5.75
N THR A 67 -5.23 3.12 6.30
CA THR A 67 -5.46 1.75 5.81
C THR A 67 -6.69 1.08 6.43
N ALA A 68 -7.39 1.76 7.36
CA ALA A 68 -8.55 1.22 8.09
C ALA A 68 -9.61 0.51 7.23
N PRO A 69 -9.95 0.99 6.00
CA PRO A 69 -10.89 0.28 5.13
C PRO A 69 -10.49 -1.15 4.76
N PHE A 70 -9.21 -1.51 4.95
CA PHE A 70 -8.62 -2.80 4.61
C PHE A 70 -8.18 -3.60 5.85
N ASN A 71 -8.78 -3.33 7.02
CA ASN A 71 -8.61 -4.13 8.24
C ASN A 71 -7.14 -4.32 8.69
N PRO A 72 -6.33 -3.25 8.78
CA PRO A 72 -4.96 -3.36 9.25
C PRO A 72 -4.95 -3.84 10.70
N LYS A 73 -3.93 -4.63 11.06
CA LYS A 73 -3.80 -5.24 12.39
C LYS A 73 -2.74 -4.59 13.25
N SER A 74 -1.67 -4.10 12.63
CA SER A 74 -0.61 -3.36 13.29
C SER A 74 0.13 -2.49 12.30
N ALA A 75 0.86 -1.49 12.81
CA ALA A 75 1.77 -0.69 12.02
C ALA A 75 2.97 -0.26 12.86
N PHE A 76 4.12 -0.10 12.20
CA PHE A 76 5.32 0.45 12.84
C PHE A 76 6.16 1.23 11.82
N LYS A 77 6.77 2.30 12.30
CA LYS A 77 7.58 3.20 11.47
C LYS A 77 8.94 2.56 11.23
N GLN A 78 9.31 2.35 9.96
CA GLN A 78 10.61 1.78 9.57
C GLN A 78 11.63 2.89 9.23
N SER A 79 11.17 3.97 8.59
CA SER A 79 11.97 5.16 8.32
C SER A 79 11.07 6.40 8.40
N PRO A 80 11.60 7.63 8.32
CA PRO A 80 10.79 8.84 8.41
C PRO A 80 9.63 8.90 7.41
N ASP A 81 9.82 8.32 6.21
CA ASP A 81 8.92 8.32 5.07
C ASP A 81 8.20 6.99 4.81
N LYS A 82 8.56 5.95 5.56
CA LYS A 82 8.07 4.58 5.37
C LYS A 82 7.51 3.99 6.64
N ILE A 83 6.29 3.50 6.55
CA ILE A 83 5.61 2.77 7.61
C ILE A 83 5.27 1.38 7.09
N ILE A 84 5.55 0.36 7.90
CA ILE A 84 5.12 -1.02 7.62
C ILE A 84 3.76 -1.21 8.26
N VAL A 85 2.82 -1.77 7.51
CA VAL A 85 1.49 -2.14 7.99
C VAL A 85 1.32 -3.65 7.85
N GLU A 86 0.80 -4.29 8.90
CA GLU A 86 0.56 -5.72 8.99
C GLU A 86 -0.93 -6.01 8.82
N PHE A 87 -1.23 -7.05 8.06
CA PHE A 87 -2.58 -7.52 7.77
C PHE A 87 -2.73 -8.98 8.18
N GLN A 88 -3.97 -9.41 8.42
CA GLN A 88 -4.23 -10.80 8.79
C GLN A 88 -4.15 -11.75 7.59
N ASN A 89 -4.47 -11.28 6.39
CA ASN A 89 -4.55 -12.08 5.18
C ASN A 89 -4.00 -11.32 3.97
N GLU A 90 -3.68 -12.07 2.92
CA GLU A 90 -3.11 -11.56 1.67
C GLU A 90 -4.08 -10.65 0.90
N ALA A 91 -5.38 -10.94 0.94
CA ALA A 91 -6.38 -10.15 0.22
C ALA A 91 -6.46 -8.71 0.75
N ASP A 92 -6.50 -8.54 2.07
CA ASP A 92 -6.48 -7.23 2.73
C ASP A 92 -5.20 -6.46 2.37
N LEU A 93 -4.04 -7.14 2.40
CA LEU A 93 -2.76 -6.55 2.00
C LEU A 93 -2.79 -6.05 0.54
N PHE A 94 -3.27 -6.87 -0.39
CA PHE A 94 -3.30 -6.50 -1.81
C PHE A 94 -4.31 -5.40 -2.09
N ASN A 95 -5.49 -5.45 -1.47
CA ASN A 95 -6.49 -4.40 -1.59
C ASN A 95 -5.95 -3.06 -1.06
N ALA A 96 -5.24 -3.09 0.07
CA ALA A 96 -4.61 -1.91 0.63
C ALA A 96 -3.48 -1.34 -0.25
N CYS A 97 -2.75 -2.19 -0.98
CA CYS A 97 -1.64 -1.74 -1.83
C CYS A 97 -2.05 -1.38 -3.26
N ASP A 98 -3.22 -1.83 -3.73
CA ASP A 98 -3.73 -1.50 -5.07
C ASP A 98 -4.08 -0.01 -5.20
N LYS A 99 -4.37 0.66 -4.09
CA LYS A 99 -4.79 2.06 -4.06
C LYS A 99 -3.61 3.00 -3.80
N ASN A 100 -3.66 4.15 -4.48
CA ASN A 100 -2.96 5.34 -4.03
C ASN A 100 -3.89 6.11 -3.09
N TYR A 101 -3.38 6.48 -1.93
CA TYR A 101 -4.13 7.29 -0.99
C TYR A 101 -3.73 8.74 -1.17
N HIS A 102 -4.70 9.58 -1.49
CA HIS A 102 -4.52 11.00 -1.72
C HIS A 102 -5.07 11.77 -0.52
N PHE A 103 -4.19 12.38 0.27
CA PHE A 103 -4.57 13.21 1.42
C PHE A 103 -3.98 14.59 1.25
N SER A 104 -4.81 15.56 0.87
CA SER A 104 -4.47 16.98 0.76
C SER A 104 -3.07 17.26 0.15
N ASP A 105 -2.04 17.28 0.99
CA ASP A 105 -0.65 17.63 0.72
C ASP A 105 0.30 16.43 0.50
N PHE A 106 -0.12 15.19 0.76
CA PHE A 106 0.72 14.00 0.54
C PHE A 106 -0.01 12.83 -0.11
N ASN A 107 0.78 11.99 -0.78
CA ASN A 107 0.32 10.80 -1.47
C ASN A 107 1.02 9.58 -0.90
N ILE A 108 0.24 8.59 -0.47
CA ILE A 108 0.78 7.33 0.03
C ILE A 108 0.56 6.24 -1.01
N LYS A 109 1.58 5.40 -1.17
CA LYS A 109 1.52 4.19 -1.98
C LYS A 109 2.05 2.99 -1.21
N GLY A 110 1.30 1.89 -1.25
CA GLY A 110 1.66 0.62 -0.64
C GLY A 110 2.37 -0.33 -1.62
N TYR A 111 3.29 -1.12 -1.10
CA TYR A 111 3.93 -2.24 -1.80
C TYR A 111 3.96 -3.47 -0.87
N PRO A 112 3.34 -4.59 -1.26
CA PRO A 112 3.42 -5.84 -0.52
C PRO A 112 4.87 -6.32 -0.40
N LEU A 113 5.33 -6.61 0.82
CA LEU A 113 6.66 -7.15 1.08
C LEU A 113 6.73 -8.62 0.70
N GLY A 114 7.90 -9.06 0.20
CA GLY A 114 8.11 -10.42 -0.29
C GLY A 114 7.67 -10.65 -1.74
N TYR A 115 7.13 -9.62 -2.40
CA TYR A 115 6.70 -9.66 -3.80
C TYR A 115 7.50 -8.65 -4.62
N ASN A 116 7.76 -8.97 -5.89
CA ASN A 116 8.62 -8.16 -6.76
C ASN A 116 7.88 -7.00 -7.45
N TRP A 117 7.11 -6.23 -6.68
CA TRP A 117 6.26 -5.13 -7.15
C TRP A 117 6.99 -3.97 -7.82
N PRO A 118 8.16 -3.52 -7.32
CA PRO A 118 8.90 -2.45 -8.00
C PRO A 118 9.32 -2.81 -9.43
N GLN A 119 9.53 -4.09 -9.72
CA GLN A 119 9.78 -4.55 -11.08
C GLN A 119 8.49 -4.57 -11.91
N ARG A 120 7.38 -5.07 -11.35
CA ARG A 120 6.06 -5.04 -12.02
C ARG A 120 5.65 -3.62 -12.39
N ASP A 121 5.75 -2.68 -11.46
CA ASP A 121 5.34 -1.28 -11.69
C ASP A 121 6.22 -0.58 -12.73
N ARG A 122 7.53 -0.87 -12.72
CA ARG A 122 8.44 -0.42 -13.77
C ARG A 122 8.07 -1.00 -15.12
N ALA A 123 7.70 -2.28 -15.19
CA ALA A 123 7.25 -2.93 -16.42
C ALA A 123 5.94 -2.32 -16.93
N ILE A 124 4.95 -2.13 -16.06
CA ILE A 124 3.67 -1.49 -16.40
C ILE A 124 3.88 -0.06 -16.89
N SER A 125 4.75 0.70 -16.23
CA SER A 125 5.05 2.09 -16.62
C SER A 125 5.71 2.16 -18.01
N LYS A 126 6.62 1.22 -18.32
CA LYS A 126 7.22 1.10 -19.66
C LYS A 126 6.17 0.76 -20.72
N LEU A 127 5.27 -0.19 -20.42
CA LEU A 127 4.18 -0.56 -21.34
C LEU A 127 3.23 0.61 -21.61
N LYS A 128 2.85 1.37 -20.58
CA LYS A 128 2.00 2.57 -20.72
C LYS A 128 2.66 3.63 -21.59
N LYS A 129 3.96 3.90 -21.41
CA LYS A 129 4.73 4.82 -22.27
C LYS A 129 4.73 4.36 -23.73
N LEU A 130 5.04 3.09 -23.98
CA LEU A 130 5.05 2.51 -25.33
C LEU A 130 3.69 2.59 -26.04
N GLN A 131 2.58 2.46 -25.31
CA GLN A 131 1.24 2.63 -25.87
C GLN A 131 0.94 4.10 -26.21
N PHE A 132 1.37 5.03 -25.36
CA PHE A 132 1.21 6.47 -25.58
C PHE A 132 2.03 6.98 -26.79
N ASP A 133 3.26 6.46 -26.94
CA ASP A 133 4.13 6.79 -28.08
C ASP A 133 3.54 6.26 -29.40
N LYS A 134 2.89 5.09 -29.38
CA LYS A 134 2.19 4.53 -30.55
C LYS A 134 0.93 5.30 -30.91
N SER A 135 0.17 5.84 -29.95
CA SER A 135 -1.03 6.64 -30.24
C SER A 135 -0.70 8.01 -30.83
N ASN A 136 0.43 8.61 -30.43
CA ASN A 136 0.90 9.89 -30.96
C ASN A 136 1.55 9.77 -32.36
N HIS A 137 1.87 8.55 -32.80
CA HIS A 137 2.35 8.25 -34.14
C HIS A 137 1.20 7.76 -35.03
N THR A 138 0.11 8.53 -35.11
CA THR A 138 -0.81 8.41 -36.25
C THR A 138 -0.19 9.17 -37.42
N PRO A 139 0.09 8.53 -38.58
CA PRO A 139 0.62 9.24 -39.74
C PRO A 139 -0.45 10.22 -40.21
N ASP A 140 -0.09 11.49 -40.25
CA ASP A 140 -0.89 12.56 -40.83
C ASP A 140 -1.24 12.20 -42.28
N LYS A 141 -2.48 11.76 -42.52
CA LYS A 141 -3.01 11.51 -43.86
C LYS A 141 -3.35 12.85 -44.51
N SER A 142 -2.36 13.68 -44.80
CA SER A 142 -2.59 14.98 -45.44
C SER A 142 -1.50 15.43 -46.41
N ILE A 143 -0.79 14.53 -47.12
CA ILE A 143 -0.15 14.92 -48.39
C ILE A 143 -0.46 13.88 -49.46
N ASN A 144 -1.41 14.20 -50.35
CA ASN A 144 -1.37 13.85 -51.77
C ASN A 144 -2.48 14.63 -52.51
N ARG A 145 -2.27 15.94 -52.67
CA ARG A 145 -2.91 16.73 -53.72
C ARG A 145 -1.84 17.66 -54.27
N LEU A 146 -1.62 17.59 -55.59
CA LEU A 146 -0.59 18.21 -56.45
C LEU A 146 0.25 17.08 -57.05
N THR A 147 0.07 16.66 -58.29
CA THR A 147 0.01 17.47 -59.51
C THR A 147 -0.58 16.64 -60.65
N ARG A 148 -1.57 17.17 -61.38
CA ARG A 148 -1.91 16.71 -62.73
C ARG A 148 -2.06 17.96 -63.58
N ASN A 149 -0.96 18.37 -64.20
CA ASN A 149 -0.95 19.21 -65.39
C ASN A 149 0.41 19.03 -66.07
N SER A 150 0.43 18.32 -67.19
CA SER A 150 1.21 18.65 -68.39
C SER A 150 1.12 17.54 -69.45
N GLY A 151 0.86 17.96 -70.69
CA GLY A 151 0.91 17.13 -71.91
C GLY A 151 -0.19 17.53 -72.90
N LYS A 152 -0.11 18.71 -73.55
CA LYS A 152 0.49 18.98 -74.90
C LYS A 152 -0.41 18.52 -76.06
N PRO A 153 -0.24 19.09 -77.27
CA PRO A 153 0.03 20.48 -77.67
C PRO A 153 -1.18 21.14 -78.36
#